data_AF-A0A2V6N114-F1
#
_entry.id   AF-A0A2V6N114-F1
#
_cell.length_a   1.000
_cell.length_b   1.000
_cell.length_c   1.000
_cell.angle_alpha   90.00
_cell.angle_beta   90.00
_cell.angle_gamma   90.00
#
_symmetry.space_group_name_H-M   'P 1'
#
loop_
_entity.id
_entity.type
_entity.pdbx_description
1 polymer ?
#
loop_
_entity_poly.entity_id
_entity_poly.type
_entity_poly.pdbx_seq_one_letter_code
_entity_poly.pdbx_strand_id
1 'polypeptide(L)'
;RGLSLGSAIKNALLPQRSPNGDRTNVIKTLINSFRYPRKGPGMMWEACAEKVKAMGGKVEMAARVNGCAYDEARSTWTVQFKDRDGNLQSIEADHVISSAPMRELVCGIRPEVSDRTRRAAESLKYRDFLTVMLILKERNKFADNWIYIHDPRVKVGSVQNFKSWSPEMVPDPDKACYGLEYFCFEGDGLWESKDEELIELAKRELIQIGLSQEGDVVDGTVVRQKKAYPVYDDDYALHVAAIRQELDTRYPNLHLVGRNGMHKYNNQDHAMMTAMLCVENILADAKLYDLWQVNADAEYHEQGDEVSDEKSGSGLRLVPTRVDREPELASET
;
A
#
# COMPACT_ATOMS: atom_id res chain seq x y z
N ARG A 1 -7.32 26.76 -5.97
CA ARG A 1 -8.67 27.27 -6.40
C ARG A 1 -9.54 26.06 -6.75
N GLY A 2 -10.63 25.84 -6.03
CA GLY A 2 -11.40 24.58 -6.13
C GLY A 2 -12.15 24.34 -7.46
N LEU A 3 -12.45 23.07 -7.72
CA LEU A 3 -13.32 22.62 -8.81
C LEU A 3 -14.72 23.22 -8.65
N SER A 4 -15.07 24.20 -9.49
CA SER A 4 -16.45 24.69 -9.53
C SER A 4 -17.34 23.63 -10.17
N LEU A 5 -18.54 23.41 -9.61
CA LEU A 5 -19.49 22.41 -10.11
C LEU A 5 -19.79 22.61 -11.61
N GLY A 6 -19.84 23.86 -12.07
CA GLY A 6 -20.01 24.21 -13.48
C GLY A 6 -18.83 23.81 -14.37
N SER A 7 -17.59 23.76 -13.86
CA SER A 7 -16.43 23.26 -14.62
C SER A 7 -16.49 21.74 -14.82
N ALA A 8 -16.92 20.99 -13.80
CA ALA A 8 -17.12 19.54 -13.89
C ALA A 8 -18.23 19.18 -14.89
N ILE A 9 -19.40 19.85 -14.80
CA ILE A 9 -20.52 19.65 -15.73
C ILE A 9 -20.11 20.00 -17.17
N LYS A 10 -19.37 21.10 -17.37
CA LYS A 10 -18.90 21.52 -18.70
C LYS A 10 -17.91 20.53 -19.32
N ASN A 11 -17.03 19.93 -18.51
CA ASN A 11 -16.09 18.90 -18.96
C ASN A 11 -16.77 17.55 -19.25
N ALA A 12 -17.86 17.21 -18.55
CA ALA A 12 -18.65 16.01 -18.82
C ALA A 12 -19.44 16.08 -20.14
N LEU A 13 -19.79 17.30 -20.60
CA LEU A 13 -20.61 17.53 -21.80
C LEU A 13 -19.81 17.82 -23.08
N LEU A 14 -18.48 17.96 -23.01
CA LEU A 14 -17.62 18.30 -24.15
C LEU A 14 -16.44 17.32 -24.27
N PRO A 15 -16.33 16.55 -25.37
CA PRO A 15 -15.21 15.62 -25.55
C PRO A 15 -13.86 16.36 -25.58
N GLN A 16 -12.97 16.06 -24.63
CA GLN A 16 -11.61 16.61 -24.64
C GLN A 16 -10.75 16.02 -25.76
N ARG A 17 -10.85 16.60 -26.96
CA ARG A 17 -9.82 16.48 -28.01
C ARG A 17 -8.96 17.75 -28.00
N SER A 18 -7.79 17.69 -27.35
CA SER A 18 -6.78 18.75 -27.48
C SER A 18 -6.25 18.79 -28.91
N PRO A 19 -6.31 19.93 -29.63
CA PRO A 19 -5.90 19.99 -31.04
C PRO A 19 -4.40 19.86 -31.29
N ASN A 20 -3.54 19.98 -30.28
CA ASN A 20 -2.09 20.20 -30.47
C ASN A 20 -1.17 19.45 -29.49
N GLY A 21 -1.63 18.34 -28.88
CA GLY A 21 -0.75 17.38 -28.18
C GLY A 21 -0.03 17.84 -26.90
N ASP A 22 -0.11 19.13 -26.56
CA ASP A 22 0.51 19.69 -25.36
C ASP A 22 -0.22 19.21 -24.09
N ARG A 23 0.48 18.40 -23.30
CA ARG A 23 -0.03 17.75 -22.08
C ARG A 23 0.26 18.55 -20.80
N THR A 24 0.90 19.71 -20.90
CA THR A 24 1.33 20.51 -19.74
C THR A 24 0.16 21.13 -18.96
N ASN A 25 -0.96 21.42 -19.63
CA ASN A 25 -2.14 22.07 -19.03
C ASN A 25 -3.33 21.12 -18.74
N VAL A 26 -3.14 19.80 -18.82
CA VAL A 26 -4.14 18.85 -18.35
C VAL A 26 -3.99 18.71 -16.84
N ILE A 27 -5.05 19.05 -16.09
CA ILE A 27 -5.10 18.81 -14.64
C ILE A 27 -4.94 17.29 -14.42
N LYS A 28 -3.81 16.88 -13.83
CA LYS A 28 -3.42 15.46 -13.68
C LYS A 28 -4.30 14.66 -12.70
N THR A 29 -5.31 15.27 -12.08
CA THR A 29 -6.11 14.66 -11.00
C THR A 29 -7.02 13.53 -11.46
N LEU A 30 -7.19 13.30 -12.77
CA LEU A 30 -8.03 12.22 -13.31
C LEU A 30 -7.23 11.31 -14.25
N ILE A 31 -6.87 10.11 -13.74
CA ILE A 31 -6.37 9.00 -14.56
C ILE A 31 -7.54 8.48 -15.41
N ASN A 32 -7.70 8.98 -16.63
CA ASN A 32 -8.79 8.56 -17.51
C ASN A 32 -8.65 7.12 -18.06
N SER A 33 -7.47 6.50 -17.93
CA SER A 33 -7.23 5.10 -18.30
C SER A 33 -5.91 4.59 -17.72
N PHE A 34 -5.87 3.33 -17.32
CA PHE A 34 -4.66 2.60 -16.91
C PHE A 34 -4.61 1.23 -17.59
N ARG A 35 -3.46 0.55 -17.52
CA ARG A 35 -3.33 -0.85 -17.97
C ARG A 35 -3.45 -1.80 -16.79
N TYR A 36 -4.13 -2.91 -16.98
CA TYR A 36 -4.33 -3.93 -15.94
C TYR A 36 -4.07 -5.33 -16.52
N PRO A 37 -3.40 -6.25 -15.80
CA PRO A 37 -3.15 -7.59 -16.30
C PRO A 37 -4.45 -8.41 -16.35
N ARG A 38 -4.65 -9.18 -17.43
CA ARG A 38 -5.88 -9.92 -17.73
C ARG A 38 -6.43 -10.77 -16.57
N LYS A 39 -5.55 -11.34 -15.74
CA LYS A 39 -5.91 -12.22 -14.62
C LYS A 39 -5.66 -11.59 -13.23
N GLY A 40 -5.59 -10.27 -13.14
CA GLY A 40 -5.26 -9.57 -11.90
C GLY A 40 -3.75 -9.29 -11.72
N PRO A 41 -3.36 -8.45 -10.75
CA PRO A 41 -2.02 -7.89 -10.63
C PRO A 41 -0.92 -8.94 -10.39
N GLY A 42 -1.26 -10.07 -9.77
CA GLY A 42 -0.32 -11.18 -9.52
C GLY A 42 0.38 -11.69 -10.78
N MET A 43 -0.32 -11.70 -11.92
CA MET A 43 0.20 -12.16 -13.22
C MET A 43 1.49 -11.43 -13.65
N MET A 44 1.64 -10.15 -13.28
CA MET A 44 2.85 -9.38 -13.57
C MET A 44 4.04 -9.86 -12.71
N TRP A 45 3.78 -10.18 -11.44
CA TRP A 45 4.79 -10.60 -10.47
C TRP A 45 5.21 -12.06 -10.66
N GLU A 46 4.29 -12.93 -11.07
CA GLU A 46 4.61 -14.28 -11.56
C GLU A 46 5.57 -14.22 -12.76
N ALA A 47 5.24 -13.43 -13.78
CA ALA A 47 6.10 -13.23 -14.94
C ALA A 47 7.44 -12.57 -14.60
N CYS A 48 7.50 -11.74 -13.56
CA CYS A 48 8.74 -11.18 -13.03
C CYS A 48 9.62 -12.26 -12.37
N ALA A 49 9.04 -13.07 -11.48
CA ALA A 49 9.74 -14.15 -10.78
C ALA A 49 10.33 -15.18 -11.75
N GLU A 50 9.60 -15.57 -12.79
CA GLU A 50 10.11 -16.50 -13.82
C GLU A 50 11.26 -15.89 -14.63
N LYS A 51 11.23 -14.58 -14.93
CA LYS A 51 12.37 -13.90 -15.58
C LYS A 51 13.59 -13.84 -14.68
N VAL A 52 13.42 -13.54 -13.39
CA VAL A 52 14.52 -13.55 -12.40
C VAL A 52 15.18 -14.93 -12.34
N LYS A 53 14.39 -16.01 -12.28
CA LYS A 53 14.91 -17.40 -12.34
C LYS A 53 15.64 -17.69 -13.65
N ALA A 54 15.08 -17.31 -14.80
CA ALA A 54 15.70 -17.51 -16.10
C ALA A 54 17.03 -16.75 -16.27
N MET A 55 17.21 -15.64 -15.54
CA MET A 55 18.47 -14.88 -15.46
C MET A 55 19.46 -15.44 -14.42
N GLY A 56 19.16 -16.58 -13.77
CA GLY A 56 20.00 -17.22 -12.76
C GLY A 56 19.78 -16.75 -11.32
N GLY A 57 18.82 -15.85 -11.08
CA GLY A 57 18.41 -15.43 -9.75
C GLY A 57 17.63 -16.52 -9.01
N LYS A 58 17.64 -16.49 -7.67
CA LYS A 58 16.86 -17.40 -6.82
C LYS A 58 15.63 -16.70 -6.26
N VAL A 59 14.51 -17.41 -6.22
CA VAL A 59 13.26 -16.96 -5.59
C VAL A 59 12.77 -18.10 -4.71
N GLU A 60 13.00 -17.97 -3.39
CA GLU A 60 12.68 -19.00 -2.41
C GLU A 60 11.33 -18.67 -1.74
N MET A 61 10.32 -19.50 -2.04
CA MET A 61 8.98 -19.40 -1.45
C MET A 61 8.88 -20.28 -0.20
N ALA A 62 7.97 -19.93 0.71
CA ALA A 62 7.86 -20.57 2.04
C ALA A 62 9.15 -20.50 2.89
N ALA A 63 9.99 -19.49 2.65
CA ALA A 63 11.17 -19.15 3.44
C ALA A 63 10.86 -17.96 4.37
N ARG A 64 10.38 -18.22 5.60
CA ARG A 64 10.04 -17.14 6.55
C ARG A 64 11.29 -16.68 7.31
N VAL A 65 11.86 -15.55 6.87
CA VAL A 65 12.92 -14.83 7.62
C VAL A 65 12.47 -14.57 9.06
N ASN A 66 13.37 -14.81 10.01
CA ASN A 66 13.11 -14.72 11.45
C ASN A 66 14.17 -13.90 12.21
N GLY A 67 15.31 -13.60 11.61
CA GLY A 67 16.34 -12.73 12.15
C GLY A 67 17.46 -12.47 11.15
N CYS A 68 18.25 -11.43 11.41
CA CYS A 68 19.43 -11.08 10.61
C CYS A 68 20.57 -10.77 11.58
N ALA A 69 21.68 -11.50 11.50
CA ALA A 69 22.89 -11.23 12.28
C ALA A 69 23.93 -10.49 11.42
N TYR A 70 24.65 -9.54 12.00
CA TYR A 70 25.72 -8.78 11.35
C TYR A 70 27.07 -9.04 12.03
N ASP A 71 28.08 -9.34 11.22
CA ASP A 71 29.48 -9.42 11.65
C ASP A 71 30.17 -8.09 11.31
N GLU A 72 30.37 -7.23 12.32
CA GLU A 72 31.03 -5.93 12.16
C GLU A 72 32.50 -6.04 11.71
N ALA A 73 33.18 -7.17 11.94
CA ALA A 73 34.57 -7.38 11.55
C ALA A 73 34.73 -7.85 10.09
N ARG A 74 33.71 -8.51 9.54
CA ARG A 74 33.64 -8.93 8.12
C ARG A 74 32.80 -8.01 7.25
N SER A 75 31.97 -7.16 7.86
CA SER A 75 30.91 -6.38 7.21
C SER A 75 29.88 -7.24 6.46
N THR A 76 29.59 -8.46 6.95
CA THR A 76 28.68 -9.42 6.30
C THR A 76 27.45 -9.73 7.14
N TRP A 77 26.35 -10.06 6.48
CA TRP A 77 25.10 -10.51 7.11
C TRP A 77 24.95 -12.03 7.07
N THR A 78 24.35 -12.59 8.12
CA THR A 78 23.77 -13.93 8.14
C THR A 78 22.25 -13.80 8.31
N VAL A 79 21.49 -14.05 7.25
CA VAL A 79 20.02 -14.01 7.27
C VAL A 79 19.49 -15.39 7.66
N GLN A 80 18.68 -15.46 8.72
CA GLN A 80 18.08 -16.70 9.23
C GLN A 80 16.60 -16.79 8.85
N PHE A 81 16.17 -17.97 8.39
CA PHE A 81 14.79 -18.21 7.99
C PHE A 81 14.32 -19.63 8.34
N LYS A 82 13.00 -19.83 8.41
CA LYS A 82 12.40 -21.16 8.44
C LYS A 82 11.94 -21.57 7.05
N ASP A 83 12.30 -22.78 6.62
CA ASP A 83 11.77 -23.37 5.39
C ASP A 83 10.32 -23.86 5.57
N ARG A 84 9.74 -24.40 4.49
CA ARG A 84 8.37 -24.95 4.45
C ARG A 84 8.13 -26.03 5.50
N ASP A 85 9.16 -26.82 5.80
CA ASP A 85 9.07 -27.97 6.69
C ASP A 85 9.40 -27.56 8.15
N GLY A 86 9.71 -26.27 8.36
CA GLY A 86 9.91 -25.62 9.66
C GLY A 86 11.36 -25.60 10.15
N ASN A 87 12.31 -26.13 9.39
CA ASN A 87 13.72 -26.19 9.78
C ASN A 87 14.37 -24.81 9.68
N LEU A 88 15.33 -24.54 10.56
CA LEU A 88 16.10 -23.31 10.54
C LEU A 88 17.21 -23.40 9.49
N GLN A 89 17.23 -22.44 8.57
CA GLN A 89 18.22 -22.28 7.51
C GLN A 89 18.90 -20.91 7.65
N SER A 90 20.08 -20.76 7.04
CA SER A 90 20.83 -19.50 7.03
C SER A 90 21.57 -19.26 5.72
N ILE A 91 21.61 -18.00 5.27
CA ILE A 91 22.37 -17.55 4.09
C ILE A 91 23.27 -16.39 4.49
N GLU A 92 24.53 -16.40 4.03
CA GLU A 92 25.44 -15.26 4.14
C GLU A 92 25.25 -14.28 2.97
N ALA A 93 25.37 -12.98 3.23
CA ALA A 93 25.19 -11.92 2.23
C ALA A 93 26.01 -10.66 2.54
N ASP A 94 26.62 -10.06 1.52
CA ASP A 94 27.33 -8.78 1.65
C ASP A 94 26.38 -7.59 1.75
N HIS A 95 25.17 -7.70 1.19
CA HIS A 95 24.12 -6.67 1.22
C HIS A 95 22.76 -7.31 1.50
N VAL A 96 21.92 -6.64 2.30
CA VAL A 96 20.54 -7.04 2.57
C VAL A 96 19.60 -5.93 2.11
N ILE A 97 18.77 -6.20 1.11
CA ILE A 97 17.70 -5.29 0.65
C ILE A 97 16.38 -5.80 1.23
N SER A 98 15.78 -5.04 2.14
CA SER A 98 14.60 -5.46 2.91
C SER A 98 13.37 -4.63 2.61
N SER A 99 12.31 -5.30 2.16
CA SER A 99 10.94 -4.78 2.04
C SER A 99 10.02 -5.23 3.19
N ALA A 100 10.54 -6.01 4.14
CA ALA A 100 9.81 -6.46 5.32
C ALA A 100 9.43 -5.28 6.23
N PRO A 101 8.35 -5.36 7.03
CA PRO A 101 7.94 -4.27 7.91
C PRO A 101 9.08 -3.80 8.81
N MET A 102 9.38 -2.48 8.77
CA MET A 102 10.50 -1.86 9.49
C MET A 102 10.57 -2.30 10.96
N ARG A 103 9.42 -2.40 11.65
CA ARG A 103 9.35 -2.93 13.02
C ARG A 103 9.89 -4.36 13.16
N GLU A 104 9.41 -5.27 12.32
CA GLU A 104 9.78 -6.69 12.39
C GLU A 104 11.27 -6.89 12.07
N LEU A 105 11.77 -6.15 11.07
CA LEU A 105 13.19 -6.15 10.72
C LEU A 105 14.05 -5.65 11.88
N VAL A 106 13.79 -4.45 12.39
CA VAL A 106 14.62 -3.80 13.43
C VAL A 106 14.68 -4.64 14.71
N CYS A 107 13.54 -5.21 15.15
CA CYS A 107 13.52 -6.11 16.31
C CYS A 107 14.24 -7.46 16.06
N GLY A 108 14.38 -7.86 14.79
CA GLY A 108 15.07 -9.09 14.34
C GLY A 108 16.56 -8.95 14.07
N ILE A 109 17.14 -7.74 14.12
CA ILE A 109 18.58 -7.52 13.90
C ILE A 109 19.40 -7.98 15.12
N ARG A 110 20.57 -8.58 14.89
CA ARG A 110 21.60 -8.88 15.90
C ARG A 110 22.99 -8.43 15.40
N PRO A 111 23.90 -7.86 16.22
CA PRO A 111 23.70 -7.40 17.60
C PRO A 111 22.50 -6.45 17.72
N GLU A 112 21.89 -6.36 18.90
CA GLU A 112 20.67 -5.57 19.04
C GLU A 112 20.94 -4.07 18.75
N VAL A 113 19.96 -3.42 18.15
CA VAL A 113 19.93 -1.96 18.01
C VAL A 113 19.80 -1.29 19.38
N SER A 114 20.11 0.00 19.48
CA SER A 114 19.91 0.74 20.72
C SER A 114 18.45 0.69 21.22
N ASP A 115 18.26 0.76 22.53
CA ASP A 115 16.93 0.85 23.17
C ASP A 115 16.06 1.97 22.57
N ARG A 116 16.67 3.09 22.16
CA ARG A 116 15.99 4.20 21.49
C ARG A 116 15.37 3.75 20.17
N THR A 117 16.17 3.10 19.33
CA THR A 117 15.76 2.60 18.00
C THR A 117 14.79 1.44 18.10
N ARG A 118 15.00 0.52 19.05
CA ARG A 118 14.04 -0.57 19.32
C ARG A 118 12.67 -0.02 19.72
N ARG A 119 12.60 0.91 20.67
CA ARG A 119 11.33 1.52 21.10
C ARG A 119 10.65 2.30 19.96
N ALA A 120 11.43 3.05 19.18
CA ALA A 120 10.92 3.73 17.99
C ALA A 120 10.29 2.76 16.97
N ALA A 121 10.93 1.61 16.72
CA ALA A 121 10.40 0.58 15.84
C ALA A 121 9.13 -0.07 16.40
N GLU A 122 9.10 -0.37 17.71
CA GLU A 122 7.95 -0.96 18.39
C GLU A 122 6.72 -0.04 18.37
N SER A 123 6.91 1.29 18.44
CA SER A 123 5.83 2.29 18.32
C SER A 123 5.06 2.24 17.01
N LEU A 124 5.73 2.13 15.84
CA LEU A 124 5.06 1.92 14.54
C LEU A 124 4.18 3.11 14.04
N LYS A 125 2.92 2.94 13.63
CA LYS A 125 1.94 1.81 13.73
C LYS A 125 1.54 1.24 12.35
N TYR A 126 0.82 0.12 12.27
CA TYR A 126 0.30 -0.42 10.99
C TYR A 126 -1.22 -0.62 11.05
N ARG A 127 -1.92 -0.46 9.92
CA ARG A 127 -3.33 -0.80 9.76
C ARG A 127 -3.45 -2.08 8.92
N ASP A 128 -4.29 -2.98 9.38
CA ASP A 128 -4.61 -4.23 8.74
C ASP A 128 -5.83 -4.08 7.83
N PHE A 129 -6.03 -5.05 6.96
CA PHE A 129 -6.99 -4.93 5.87
C PHE A 129 -7.67 -6.27 5.57
N LEU A 130 -8.95 -6.16 5.27
CA LEU A 130 -9.87 -7.26 5.04
C LEU A 130 -10.57 -7.01 3.70
N THR A 131 -10.56 -7.98 2.80
CA THR A 131 -11.46 -8.01 1.64
C THR A 131 -12.38 -9.21 1.75
N VAL A 132 -13.69 -8.96 1.71
CA VAL A 132 -14.69 -10.01 1.52
C VAL A 132 -15.07 -10.01 0.04
N MET A 133 -14.65 -11.05 -0.68
CA MET A 133 -14.99 -11.25 -2.08
C MET A 133 -16.31 -12.02 -2.15
N LEU A 134 -17.36 -11.40 -2.70
CA LEU A 134 -18.65 -12.04 -2.92
C LEU A 134 -18.83 -12.34 -4.41
N ILE A 135 -19.24 -13.57 -4.74
CA ILE A 135 -19.68 -13.96 -6.08
C ILE A 135 -21.19 -13.79 -6.15
N LEU A 136 -21.66 -13.03 -7.15
CA LEU A 136 -23.08 -12.70 -7.32
C LEU A 136 -23.58 -13.10 -8.70
N LYS A 137 -24.90 -13.17 -8.86
CA LYS A 137 -25.55 -13.07 -10.17
C LYS A 137 -25.26 -11.70 -10.79
N GLU A 138 -24.99 -11.65 -12.08
CA GLU A 138 -24.82 -10.39 -12.80
C GLU A 138 -26.15 -9.61 -12.85
N ARG A 139 -26.06 -8.31 -12.55
CA ARG A 139 -27.20 -7.37 -12.46
C ARG A 139 -26.89 -6.00 -13.08
N ASN A 140 -25.68 -5.76 -13.59
CA ASN A 140 -25.20 -4.49 -14.13
C ASN A 140 -25.38 -3.31 -13.15
N LYS A 141 -25.05 -3.53 -11.86
CA LYS A 141 -25.32 -2.58 -10.77
C LYS A 141 -24.41 -1.33 -10.80
N PHE A 142 -23.15 -1.49 -11.19
CA PHE A 142 -22.23 -0.39 -11.49
C PHE A 142 -21.12 -0.88 -12.43
N ALA A 143 -20.53 0.04 -13.19
CA ALA A 143 -19.52 -0.26 -14.21
C ALA A 143 -18.09 0.11 -13.79
N ASP A 144 -17.94 0.96 -12.78
CA ASP A 144 -16.66 1.47 -12.28
C ASP A 144 -15.79 0.36 -11.68
N ASN A 145 -14.47 0.52 -11.74
CA ASN A 145 -13.52 -0.45 -11.18
C ASN A 145 -13.61 -0.56 -9.65
N TRP A 146 -13.87 0.57 -8.98
CA TRP A 146 -14.15 0.63 -7.55
C TRP A 146 -14.99 1.87 -7.22
N ILE A 147 -15.62 1.86 -6.05
CA ILE A 147 -16.33 3.00 -5.46
C ILE A 147 -15.98 3.14 -3.98
N TYR A 148 -15.96 4.37 -3.46
CA TYR A 148 -15.80 4.65 -2.04
C TYR A 148 -17.15 4.78 -1.36
N ILE A 149 -17.25 4.24 -0.14
CA ILE A 149 -18.49 4.22 0.64
C ILE A 149 -18.35 5.19 1.82
N HIS A 150 -19.17 6.24 1.80
CA HIS A 150 -19.23 7.27 2.84
C HIS A 150 -20.58 7.24 3.59
N ASP A 151 -21.11 6.04 3.83
CA ASP A 151 -22.35 5.82 4.56
C ASP A 151 -22.05 5.33 5.99
N PRO A 152 -22.35 6.12 7.05
CA PRO A 152 -22.03 5.76 8.43
C PRO A 152 -22.84 4.56 8.97
N ARG A 153 -23.80 4.04 8.19
CA ARG A 153 -24.63 2.89 8.56
C ARG A 153 -23.99 1.54 8.19
N VAL A 154 -22.83 1.53 7.52
CA VAL A 154 -22.07 0.33 7.15
C VAL A 154 -20.59 0.48 7.51
N LYS A 155 -19.87 -0.64 7.60
CA LYS A 155 -18.42 -0.69 7.88
C LYS A 155 -17.55 -0.77 6.63
N VAL A 156 -18.09 -1.23 5.50
CA VAL A 156 -17.36 -1.26 4.21
C VAL A 156 -16.91 0.14 3.81
N GLY A 157 -15.63 0.31 3.50
CA GLY A 157 -15.05 1.60 3.09
C GLY A 157 -14.92 1.75 1.56
N SER A 158 -14.82 0.64 0.84
CA SER A 158 -14.80 0.62 -0.63
C SER A 158 -15.38 -0.68 -1.17
N VAL A 159 -15.86 -0.66 -2.42
CA VAL A 159 -16.28 -1.87 -3.15
C VAL A 159 -15.59 -1.90 -4.51
N GLN A 160 -14.81 -2.95 -4.78
CA GLN A 160 -14.21 -3.20 -6.09
C GLN A 160 -15.12 -4.08 -6.98
N ASN A 161 -15.14 -3.83 -8.29
CA ASN A 161 -15.77 -4.70 -9.29
C ASN A 161 -14.71 -5.43 -10.12
N PHE A 162 -14.42 -6.69 -9.79
CA PHE A 162 -13.38 -7.47 -10.45
C PHE A 162 -13.67 -7.77 -11.93
N LYS A 163 -14.94 -7.78 -12.34
CA LYS A 163 -15.33 -7.94 -13.75
C LYS A 163 -15.03 -6.70 -14.57
N SER A 164 -15.18 -5.51 -13.98
CA SER A 164 -14.75 -4.23 -14.59
C SER A 164 -13.24 -4.06 -14.65
N TRP A 165 -12.48 -4.64 -13.72
CA TRP A 165 -11.01 -4.70 -13.82
C TRP A 165 -10.54 -5.59 -14.97
N SER A 166 -11.15 -6.76 -15.16
CA SER A 166 -10.98 -7.58 -16.35
C SER A 166 -12.09 -8.63 -16.47
N PRO A 167 -12.69 -8.84 -17.66
CA PRO A 167 -13.68 -9.90 -17.87
C PRO A 167 -13.09 -11.30 -17.67
N GLU A 168 -11.76 -11.47 -17.74
CA GLU A 168 -11.10 -12.76 -17.47
C GLU A 168 -10.89 -13.08 -15.98
N MET A 169 -11.12 -12.11 -15.08
CA MET A 169 -11.19 -12.38 -13.64
C MET A 169 -12.55 -12.97 -13.23
N VAL A 170 -13.60 -12.70 -14.02
CA VAL A 170 -14.96 -13.26 -13.83
C VAL A 170 -15.47 -13.77 -15.19
N PRO A 171 -14.94 -14.91 -15.67
CA PRO A 171 -15.17 -15.38 -17.05
C PRO A 171 -16.59 -15.92 -17.31
N ASP A 172 -17.38 -16.15 -16.26
CA ASP A 172 -18.78 -16.52 -16.37
C ASP A 172 -19.63 -15.24 -16.58
N PRO A 173 -20.30 -15.10 -17.74
CA PRO A 173 -21.03 -13.86 -18.07
C PRO A 173 -22.20 -13.59 -17.12
N ASP A 174 -22.80 -14.63 -16.53
CA ASP A 174 -23.95 -14.53 -15.62
C ASP A 174 -23.53 -14.21 -14.18
N LYS A 175 -22.24 -13.98 -13.92
CA LYS A 175 -21.68 -13.68 -12.59
C LYS A 175 -21.04 -12.31 -12.53
N ALA A 176 -21.11 -11.69 -11.35
CA ALA A 176 -20.26 -10.59 -10.93
C ALA A 176 -19.41 -11.03 -9.73
N CYS A 177 -18.30 -10.34 -9.46
CA CYS A 177 -17.53 -10.53 -8.24
C CYS A 177 -17.17 -9.17 -7.65
N TYR A 178 -17.64 -8.92 -6.42
CA TYR A 178 -17.40 -7.67 -5.72
C TYR A 178 -16.50 -7.90 -4.51
N GLY A 179 -15.42 -7.12 -4.40
CA GLY A 179 -14.54 -7.11 -3.22
C GLY A 179 -14.94 -5.98 -2.29
N LEU A 180 -15.56 -6.30 -1.15
CA LEU A 180 -15.88 -5.33 -0.11
C LEU A 180 -14.66 -5.15 0.80
N GLU A 181 -14.18 -3.91 0.88
CA GLU A 181 -12.96 -3.55 1.59
C GLU A 181 -13.25 -2.97 2.98
N TYR A 182 -12.54 -3.50 3.97
CA TYR A 182 -12.68 -3.15 5.37
C TYR A 182 -11.32 -2.83 6.00
N PHE A 183 -11.31 -1.82 6.86
CA PHE A 183 -10.12 -1.38 7.57
C PHE A 183 -10.23 -1.76 9.05
N CYS A 184 -9.20 -2.42 9.56
CA CYS A 184 -9.18 -3.03 10.89
C CYS A 184 -7.75 -3.06 11.46
N PHE A 185 -7.62 -3.58 12.67
CA PHE A 185 -6.36 -3.85 13.34
C PHE A 185 -6.33 -5.30 13.84
N GLU A 186 -5.17 -5.94 13.78
CA GLU A 186 -4.93 -7.26 14.38
C GLU A 186 -5.35 -7.26 15.87
N GLY A 187 -6.19 -8.23 16.25
CA GLY A 187 -6.82 -8.30 17.57
C GLY A 187 -8.12 -7.51 17.77
N ASP A 188 -8.61 -6.77 16.76
CA ASP A 188 -9.94 -6.14 16.82
C ASP A 188 -11.08 -7.13 16.45
N GLY A 189 -12.31 -6.78 16.83
CA GLY A 189 -13.46 -7.67 16.65
C GLY A 189 -13.83 -7.96 15.19
N LEU A 190 -13.42 -7.13 14.22
CA LEU A 190 -13.63 -7.39 12.80
C LEU A 190 -12.53 -8.32 12.24
N TRP A 191 -11.30 -8.13 12.69
CA TRP A 191 -10.17 -8.98 12.32
C TRP A 191 -10.31 -10.42 12.82
N GLU A 192 -10.70 -10.57 14.09
CA GLU A 192 -10.91 -11.85 14.79
C GLU A 192 -12.28 -12.52 14.47
N SER A 193 -13.17 -11.84 13.74
CA SER A 193 -14.42 -12.45 13.25
C SER A 193 -14.14 -13.63 12.32
N LYS A 194 -15.01 -14.63 12.32
CA LYS A 194 -14.89 -15.78 11.40
C LYS A 194 -15.27 -15.39 9.97
N ASP A 195 -14.79 -16.18 9.00
CA ASP A 195 -15.03 -15.90 7.58
C ASP A 195 -16.52 -15.90 7.24
N GLU A 196 -17.30 -16.81 7.84
CA GLU A 196 -18.75 -16.88 7.66
C GLU A 196 -19.46 -15.62 8.19
N GLU A 197 -19.03 -15.11 9.36
CA GLU A 197 -19.58 -13.92 9.99
C GLU A 197 -19.28 -12.65 9.17
N LEU A 198 -18.08 -12.59 8.56
CA LEU A 198 -17.66 -11.52 7.66
C LEU A 198 -18.39 -11.59 6.30
N ILE A 199 -18.65 -12.79 5.78
CA ILE A 199 -19.46 -12.99 4.57
C ILE A 199 -20.91 -12.53 4.81
N GLU A 200 -21.53 -12.86 5.95
CA GLU A 200 -22.89 -12.39 6.28
C GLU A 200 -22.95 -10.89 6.58
N LEU A 201 -21.90 -10.30 7.17
CA LEU A 201 -21.73 -8.84 7.28
C LEU A 201 -21.72 -8.20 5.89
N ALA A 202 -20.84 -8.67 5.01
CA ALA A 202 -20.68 -8.13 3.66
C ALA A 202 -21.95 -8.27 2.81
N LYS A 203 -22.64 -9.42 2.88
CA LYS A 203 -23.95 -9.63 2.23
C LYS A 203 -24.97 -8.57 2.66
N ARG A 204 -25.13 -8.38 3.98
CA ARG A 204 -26.09 -7.41 4.53
C ARG A 204 -25.75 -5.98 4.11
N GLU A 205 -24.48 -5.58 4.24
CA GLU A 205 -24.06 -4.22 3.88
C GLU A 205 -24.20 -3.95 2.38
N LEU A 206 -23.87 -4.92 1.51
CA LEU A 206 -24.01 -4.80 0.06
C LEU A 206 -25.48 -4.61 -0.39
N ILE A 207 -26.42 -5.27 0.30
CA ILE A 207 -27.86 -5.06 0.09
C ILE A 207 -28.27 -3.68 0.62
N GLN A 208 -27.78 -3.29 1.79
CA GLN A 208 -28.10 -2.01 2.44
C GLN A 208 -27.65 -0.78 1.63
N ILE A 209 -26.52 -0.88 0.92
CA ILE A 209 -26.05 0.15 -0.04
C ILE A 209 -26.62 -0.02 -1.47
N GLY A 210 -27.55 -0.96 -1.67
CA GLY A 210 -28.32 -1.13 -2.92
C GLY A 210 -27.62 -1.87 -4.06
N LEU A 211 -26.38 -2.33 -3.86
CA LEU A 211 -25.55 -2.97 -4.89
C LEU A 211 -25.88 -4.46 -5.11
N SER A 212 -26.67 -5.07 -4.24
CA SER A 212 -27.23 -6.41 -4.42
C SER A 212 -28.66 -6.48 -3.85
N GLN A 213 -29.29 -7.65 -3.97
CA GLN A 213 -30.55 -7.99 -3.31
C GLN A 213 -30.46 -9.41 -2.71
N GLU A 214 -31.43 -9.75 -1.86
CA GLU A 214 -31.50 -11.08 -1.24
C GLU A 214 -31.53 -12.19 -2.31
N GLY A 215 -30.72 -13.24 -2.09
CA GLY A 215 -30.57 -14.35 -3.03
C GLY A 215 -29.72 -14.07 -4.28
N ASP A 216 -29.06 -12.91 -4.42
CA ASP A 216 -28.10 -12.68 -5.51
C ASP A 216 -26.72 -13.27 -5.25
N VAL A 217 -26.27 -13.31 -3.99
CA VAL A 217 -24.96 -13.83 -3.61
C VAL A 217 -24.98 -15.36 -3.65
N VAL A 218 -24.03 -15.93 -4.41
CA VAL A 218 -23.88 -17.36 -4.66
C VAL A 218 -22.84 -17.99 -3.75
N ASP A 219 -21.73 -17.29 -3.52
CA ASP A 219 -20.58 -17.76 -2.75
C ASP A 219 -19.76 -16.57 -2.24
N GLY A 220 -18.82 -16.80 -1.33
CA GLY A 220 -17.90 -15.76 -0.85
C GLY A 220 -16.62 -16.31 -0.20
N THR A 221 -15.56 -15.50 -0.23
CA THR A 221 -14.29 -15.82 0.42
C THR A 221 -13.68 -14.58 1.07
N VAL A 222 -12.85 -14.79 2.09
CA VAL A 222 -12.27 -13.73 2.91
C VAL A 222 -10.76 -13.73 2.78
N VAL A 223 -10.19 -12.57 2.46
CA VAL A 223 -8.74 -12.36 2.39
C VAL A 223 -8.34 -11.35 3.46
N ARG A 224 -7.43 -11.76 4.36
CA ARG A 224 -6.86 -10.91 5.41
C ARG A 224 -5.42 -10.56 5.09
N GLN A 225 -5.12 -9.27 4.98
CA GLN A 225 -3.78 -8.74 4.76
C GLN A 225 -3.28 -8.01 6.00
N LYS A 226 -2.30 -8.61 6.69
CA LYS A 226 -1.60 -7.95 7.79
C LYS A 226 -0.75 -6.78 7.29
N LYS A 227 -0.67 -5.71 8.06
CA LYS A 227 0.18 -4.53 7.86
C LYS A 227 0.05 -3.94 6.45
N ALA A 228 -1.18 -3.82 5.94
CA ALA A 228 -1.45 -3.33 4.58
C ALA A 228 -1.02 -1.87 4.37
N TYR A 229 -1.08 -1.06 5.44
CA TYR A 229 -0.76 0.35 5.43
C TYR A 229 0.11 0.75 6.63
N PRO A 230 1.17 1.56 6.44
CA PRO A 230 1.77 2.29 7.55
C PRO A 230 0.78 3.33 8.07
N VAL A 231 0.72 3.49 9.39
CA VAL A 231 -0.03 4.53 10.07
C VAL A 231 0.93 5.65 10.46
N TYR A 232 0.47 6.88 10.26
CA TYR A 232 1.18 8.10 10.61
C TYR A 232 0.44 8.74 11.79
N ASP A 233 0.96 8.54 12.99
CA ASP A 233 0.61 9.31 14.19
C ASP A 233 1.61 10.46 14.38
N ASP A 234 1.38 11.34 15.35
CA ASP A 234 2.15 12.59 15.49
C ASP A 234 3.68 12.38 15.62
N ASP A 235 4.11 11.24 16.19
CA ASP A 235 5.51 10.91 16.44
C ASP A 235 6.18 10.04 15.35
N TYR A 236 5.42 9.51 14.38
CA TYR A 236 5.91 8.48 13.43
C TYR A 236 7.19 8.91 12.70
N ALA A 237 7.30 10.18 12.31
CA ALA A 237 8.43 10.71 11.57
C ALA A 237 9.70 10.77 12.44
N LEU A 238 9.56 11.03 13.75
CA LEU A 238 10.66 10.99 14.71
C LEU A 238 11.13 9.55 14.94
N HIS A 239 10.20 8.60 14.96
CA HIS A 239 10.51 7.17 15.07
C HIS A 239 11.27 6.66 13.84
N VAL A 240 10.77 6.94 12.63
CA VAL A 240 11.45 6.61 11.36
C VAL A 240 12.82 7.27 11.27
N ALA A 241 12.96 8.54 11.68
CA ALA A 241 14.26 9.23 11.68
C ALA A 241 15.27 8.61 12.65
N ALA A 242 14.86 8.20 13.86
CA ALA A 242 15.73 7.52 14.81
C ALA A 242 16.23 6.17 14.28
N ILE A 243 15.34 5.38 13.66
CA ILE A 243 15.69 4.10 13.02
C ILE A 243 16.68 4.32 11.88
N ARG A 244 16.37 5.22 10.94
CA ARG A 244 17.25 5.58 9.81
C ARG A 244 18.64 5.97 10.29
N GLN A 245 18.73 6.81 11.31
CA GLN A 245 20.00 7.31 11.84
C GLN A 245 20.91 6.15 12.32
N GLU A 246 20.37 5.19 13.08
CA GLU A 246 21.18 4.06 13.57
C GLU A 246 21.53 3.08 12.45
N LEU A 247 20.59 2.75 11.56
CA LEU A 247 20.85 1.81 10.46
C LEU A 247 21.90 2.37 9.48
N ASP A 248 21.76 3.63 9.02
CA ASP A 248 22.74 4.28 8.13
C ASP A 248 24.15 4.35 8.77
N THR A 249 24.25 4.38 10.11
CA THR A 249 25.54 4.49 10.83
C THR A 249 26.18 3.14 11.12
N ARG A 250 25.41 2.13 11.56
CA ARG A 250 25.93 0.82 12.00
C ARG A 250 25.90 -0.25 10.92
N TYR A 251 24.98 -0.11 9.97
CA TYR A 251 24.57 -1.17 9.05
C TYR A 251 24.48 -0.63 7.60
N PRO A 252 25.58 -0.05 7.06
CA PRO A 252 25.55 0.68 5.78
C PRO A 252 25.17 -0.19 4.56
N ASN A 253 25.22 -1.51 4.71
CA ASN A 253 24.81 -2.51 3.72
C ASN A 253 23.42 -3.13 3.96
N LEU A 254 22.64 -2.60 4.92
CA LEU A 254 21.22 -2.91 5.11
C LEU A 254 20.35 -1.79 4.50
N HIS A 255 19.57 -2.14 3.49
CA HIS A 255 18.80 -1.19 2.67
C HIS A 255 17.30 -1.38 2.89
N LEU A 256 16.61 -0.30 3.27
CA LEU A 256 15.15 -0.29 3.44
C LEU A 256 14.47 0.16 2.15
N VAL A 257 13.55 -0.66 1.63
CA VAL A 257 12.84 -0.38 0.36
C VAL A 257 11.34 -0.67 0.46
N GLY A 258 10.56 -0.12 -0.48
CA GLY A 258 9.13 -0.37 -0.59
C GLY A 258 8.28 0.19 0.56
N ARG A 259 6.99 -0.17 0.58
CA ARG A 259 5.99 0.45 1.46
C ARG A 259 6.31 0.23 2.95
N ASN A 260 6.45 -1.03 3.36
CA ASN A 260 6.57 -1.37 4.78
C ASN A 260 8.02 -1.38 5.28
N GLY A 261 9.01 -1.63 4.40
CA GLY A 261 10.44 -1.48 4.72
C GLY A 261 10.80 -0.04 5.05
N MET A 262 10.27 0.93 4.31
CA MET A 262 10.51 2.36 4.56
C MET A 262 9.45 3.01 5.47
N HIS A 263 8.43 2.27 5.92
CA HIS A 263 7.25 2.81 6.60
C HIS A 263 6.62 4.00 5.84
N LYS A 264 6.60 3.94 4.51
CA LYS A 264 6.16 5.01 3.60
C LYS A 264 5.02 4.51 2.72
N TYR A 265 3.87 5.18 2.77
CA TYR A 265 2.71 4.91 1.91
C TYR A 265 3.11 5.12 0.45
N ASN A 266 3.42 4.01 -0.25
CA ASN A 266 3.88 3.98 -1.63
C ASN A 266 2.94 3.11 -2.48
N ASN A 267 2.74 3.50 -3.74
CA ASN A 267 2.16 2.64 -4.77
C ASN A 267 3.22 1.65 -5.33
N GLN A 268 2.82 0.70 -6.17
CA GLN A 268 3.70 -0.40 -6.62
C GLN A 268 4.92 0.09 -7.42
N ASP A 269 4.70 1.07 -8.28
CA ASP A 269 5.70 1.81 -9.05
C ASP A 269 6.75 2.50 -8.16
N HIS A 270 6.31 3.24 -7.14
CA HIS A 270 7.16 3.91 -6.17
C HIS A 270 7.97 2.90 -5.34
N ALA A 271 7.33 1.81 -4.91
CA ALA A 271 8.01 0.73 -4.20
C ALA A 271 9.10 0.08 -5.06
N MET A 272 8.84 -0.18 -6.35
CA MET A 272 9.85 -0.68 -7.27
C MET A 272 10.99 0.31 -7.52
N MET A 273 10.67 1.60 -7.68
CA MET A 273 11.67 2.64 -7.87
C MET A 273 12.67 2.68 -6.72
N THR A 274 12.22 2.54 -5.46
CA THR A 274 13.13 2.48 -4.30
C THR A 274 14.06 1.28 -4.33
N ALA A 275 13.62 0.12 -4.85
CA ALA A 275 14.47 -1.05 -5.00
C ALA A 275 15.46 -0.92 -6.17
N MET A 276 15.03 -0.34 -7.30
CA MET A 276 15.91 -0.09 -8.45
C MET A 276 17.03 0.90 -8.10
N LEU A 277 16.70 2.06 -7.52
CA LEU A 277 17.68 3.06 -7.12
C LEU A 277 18.61 2.56 -5.98
N CYS A 278 18.14 1.64 -5.14
CA CYS A 278 18.97 0.93 -4.16
C CYS A 278 20.04 0.08 -4.86
N VAL A 279 19.68 -0.70 -5.88
CA VAL A 279 20.63 -1.50 -6.66
C VAL A 279 21.64 -0.61 -7.40
N GLU A 280 21.22 0.52 -7.98
CA GLU A 280 22.15 1.48 -8.61
C GLU A 280 23.18 2.02 -7.61
N ASN A 281 22.76 2.39 -6.38
CA ASN A 281 23.68 2.82 -5.32
C ASN A 281 24.70 1.72 -4.94
N ILE A 282 24.25 0.46 -4.86
CA ILE A 282 25.11 -0.69 -4.52
C ILE A 282 26.12 -0.96 -5.64
N LEU A 283 25.69 -0.94 -6.91
CA LEU A 283 26.57 -1.16 -8.06
C LEU A 283 27.59 -0.04 -8.25
N ALA A 284 27.27 1.18 -7.83
CA ALA A 284 28.16 2.34 -7.88
C ALA A 284 29.11 2.46 -6.68
N ASP A 285 28.95 1.63 -5.63
CA ASP A 285 29.59 1.78 -4.32
C ASP A 285 29.46 3.21 -3.74
N ALA A 286 28.30 3.85 -3.99
CA ALA A 286 28.08 5.26 -3.70
C ALA A 286 26.59 5.60 -3.50
N LYS A 287 26.29 6.54 -2.60
CA LYS A 287 24.93 7.07 -2.38
C LYS A 287 24.56 8.09 -3.46
N LEU A 288 24.37 7.63 -4.70
CA LEU A 288 23.95 8.45 -5.84
C LEU A 288 22.51 8.98 -5.68
N TYR A 289 21.63 8.17 -5.10
CA TYR A 289 20.21 8.44 -4.94
C TYR A 289 19.77 8.37 -3.48
N ASP A 290 19.02 9.37 -3.00
CA ASP A 290 18.30 9.28 -1.73
C ASP A 290 16.92 8.65 -1.97
N LEU A 291 16.78 7.38 -1.58
CA LEU A 291 15.55 6.61 -1.73
C LEU A 291 14.35 7.28 -1.02
N TRP A 292 14.61 8.06 0.02
CA TRP A 292 13.55 8.71 0.81
C TRP A 292 12.87 9.85 0.04
N GLN A 293 13.52 10.42 -0.99
CA GLN A 293 12.95 11.43 -1.88
C GLN A 293 12.04 10.85 -2.98
N VAL A 294 11.91 9.52 -3.09
CA VAL A 294 10.93 8.88 -3.99
C VAL A 294 9.52 9.16 -3.45
N ASN A 295 8.90 10.23 -3.93
CA ASN A 295 7.65 10.78 -3.37
C ASN A 295 6.41 10.24 -4.07
N ALA A 296 5.55 9.57 -3.30
CA ALA A 296 4.22 9.12 -3.75
C ALA A 296 3.23 10.26 -4.04
N ASP A 297 3.54 11.48 -3.59
CA ASP A 297 2.62 12.62 -3.56
C ASP A 297 2.81 13.60 -4.73
N ALA A 298 3.89 13.45 -5.52
CA ALA A 298 4.21 14.32 -6.66
C ALA A 298 3.21 14.20 -7.85
N GLU A 299 2.23 13.28 -7.76
CA GLU A 299 1.28 13.01 -8.85
C GLU A 299 -0.22 13.19 -8.50
N TYR A 300 -0.61 13.33 -7.22
CA TYR A 300 -2.03 13.21 -6.81
C TYR A 300 -2.56 14.31 -5.85
N HIS A 301 -1.92 15.47 -5.78
CA HIS A 301 -2.50 16.60 -5.04
C HIS A 301 -3.58 17.33 -5.84
N GLU A 302 -4.83 17.12 -5.46
CA GLU A 302 -5.87 18.15 -5.64
C GLU A 302 -5.48 19.38 -4.82
N GLN A 303 -5.07 20.46 -5.50
CA GLN A 303 -4.60 21.69 -4.85
C GLN A 303 -5.76 22.50 -4.24
N GLY A 304 -6.04 22.23 -2.97
CA GLY A 304 -6.50 23.26 -2.04
C GLY A 304 -5.32 24.16 -1.64
N ASP A 305 -5.45 25.47 -1.83
CA ASP A 305 -4.41 26.44 -1.47
C ASP A 305 -4.40 26.69 0.05
N GLU A 306 -3.88 25.74 0.84
CA GLU A 306 -3.40 26.02 2.20
C GLU A 306 -1.90 25.78 2.28
N VAL A 307 -1.22 26.62 3.08
CA VAL A 307 0.23 26.85 3.01
C VAL A 307 1.03 25.58 3.28
N SER A 308 1.51 24.95 2.21
CA SER A 308 2.52 23.90 2.26
C SER A 308 3.87 24.50 2.64
N ASP A 309 4.21 24.47 3.92
CA ASP A 309 5.55 24.80 4.40
C ASP A 309 6.50 23.64 4.00
N GLU A 310 6.99 23.67 2.75
CA GLU A 310 7.99 22.73 2.19
C GLU A 310 9.39 22.93 2.84
N LYS A 311 9.45 22.84 4.17
CA LYS A 311 10.69 23.03 4.97
C LYS A 311 11.22 21.76 5.61
N SER A 312 10.54 20.62 5.47
CA SER A 312 11.03 19.31 5.90
C SER A 312 11.40 18.45 4.69
N GLY A 313 12.65 18.56 4.22
CA GLY A 313 13.22 17.74 3.13
C GLY A 313 13.41 16.25 3.48
N SER A 314 12.60 15.72 4.39
CA SER A 314 12.68 14.36 4.93
C SER A 314 12.09 13.28 4.02
N GLY A 315 11.28 13.69 3.04
CA GLY A 315 10.51 12.79 2.16
C GLY A 315 9.36 12.06 2.86
N LEU A 316 8.95 12.51 4.05
CA LEU A 316 7.86 11.93 4.85
C LEU A 316 6.61 12.82 4.78
N ARG A 317 5.42 12.22 4.95
CA ARG A 317 4.15 12.96 4.94
C ARG A 317 3.95 13.78 6.21
N LEU A 318 3.29 14.93 6.07
CA LEU A 318 2.77 15.69 7.20
C LEU A 318 1.55 14.98 7.82
N VAL A 319 1.38 15.15 9.14
CA VAL A 319 0.21 14.68 9.89
C VAL A 319 -0.74 15.87 10.09
N PRO A 320 -2.05 15.75 9.83
CA PRO A 320 -3.00 16.84 10.08
C PRO A 320 -3.04 17.20 11.57
N THR A 321 -2.73 18.45 11.91
CA THR A 321 -2.83 18.96 13.27
C THR A 321 -4.25 19.44 13.58
N ARG A 322 -4.64 19.40 14.85
CA ARG A 322 -5.90 20.00 15.31
C ARG A 322 -5.85 21.51 15.09
N VAL A 323 -6.93 22.07 14.54
CA VAL A 323 -7.10 23.53 14.44
C VAL A 323 -7.60 24.06 15.79
N ASP A 324 -6.82 24.89 16.45
CA ASP A 324 -7.12 25.47 17.77
C ASP A 324 -8.11 26.66 17.74
N ARG A 325 -8.89 26.79 16.66
CA ARG A 325 -9.92 27.82 16.50
C ARG A 325 -11.27 27.18 16.29
N GLU A 326 -12.29 27.69 16.96
CA GLU A 326 -13.68 27.39 16.56
C GLU A 326 -13.87 27.81 15.10
N PRO A 327 -14.48 26.96 14.26
CA PRO A 327 -14.84 27.37 12.92
C PRO A 327 -15.91 28.47 13.01
N GLU A 328 -15.58 29.67 12.54
CA GLU A 328 -16.59 30.68 12.23
C GLU A 328 -17.50 30.10 11.13
N LEU A 329 -18.66 29.58 11.55
CA LEU A 329 -19.72 29.21 10.62
C LEU A 329 -20.10 30.46 9.83
N ALA A 330 -19.89 30.43 8.52
CA ALA A 330 -20.28 31.51 7.63
C ALA A 330 -21.77 31.81 7.83
N SER A 331 -22.10 33.06 8.14
CA SER A 331 -23.47 33.49 8.35
C SER A 331 -24.28 33.32 7.07
N GLU A 332 -25.30 32.46 7.11
CA GLU A 332 -26.28 32.36 6.04
C GLU A 332 -26.92 33.73 5.80
N THR A 333 -26.75 34.26 4.59
CA THR A 333 -27.30 35.54 4.10
C THR A 333 -27.77 35.39 2.66
#